data_AF-A0A9Q3W869-F1
#
_entry.id   AF-A0A9Q3W869-F1
#
_cell.length_a   1.000
_cell.length_b   1.000
_cell.length_c   1.000
_cell.angle_alpha   90.00
_cell.angle_beta   90.00
_cell.angle_gamma   90.00
#
_symmetry.space_group_name_H-M   'P 1'
#
loop_
_entity.id
_entity.type
_entity.pdbx_description
1 polymer ?
#
loop_
_entity_poly.entity_id
_entity_poly.type
_entity_poly.pdbx_seq_one_letter_code
_entity_poly.pdbx_strand_id
1 'polypeptide(L)'
;MNASKISSLDTQTLQTQLAQAIDTHPQCRPGLLATHRVVSTACGPSGDVELLARVHVGALGRGHWYAHVARLPVPAPETSKTEKKTVNTAPPYPFTALICHSNIVYDAPEVNLLFQRHYYWMRDRVYYTVPKAGHRDQLCRSATSFAQAVQALAAMLRTFHPDHHLGEPEGGEFWDTRVQALYGTTVTVIDGAPLAPPGTPLVWEAEQ
;
A
#
# COMPACT_ATOMS: atom_id res chain seq x y z
N MET A 1 37.09 33.61 28.23
CA MET A 1 35.86 33.26 27.49
C MET A 1 35.20 32.12 28.23
N ASN A 2 34.10 32.41 28.94
CA ASN A 2 33.40 31.43 29.77
C ASN A 2 32.67 30.42 28.89
N ALA A 3 33.17 29.19 28.85
CA ALA A 3 32.36 28.05 28.45
C ALA A 3 31.18 27.96 29.43
N SER A 4 30.00 28.32 28.93
CA SER A 4 28.75 28.26 29.70
C SER A 4 28.58 26.86 30.27
N LYS A 5 28.39 26.78 31.59
CA LYS A 5 27.99 25.57 32.31
C LYS A 5 26.64 25.14 31.76
N ILE A 6 26.63 24.21 30.80
CA ILE A 6 25.44 23.39 30.56
C ILE A 6 25.33 22.53 31.81
N SER A 7 24.37 22.87 32.69
CA SER A 7 23.99 22.03 33.81
C SER A 7 23.77 20.62 33.28
N SER A 8 24.29 19.61 33.96
CA SER A 8 24.04 18.20 33.65
C SER A 8 22.56 17.87 33.86
N LEU A 9 21.72 18.35 32.95
CA LEU A 9 20.37 17.86 32.76
C LEU A 9 20.54 16.41 32.32
N ASP A 10 20.05 15.51 33.16
CA ASP A 10 20.00 14.10 32.84
C ASP A 10 19.30 13.95 31.49
N THR A 11 20.05 13.44 30.52
CA THR A 11 19.59 13.32 29.13
C THR A 11 18.31 12.50 29.06
N GLN A 12 18.11 11.57 29.99
CA GLN A 12 16.90 10.78 30.11
C GLN A 12 15.68 11.63 30.50
N THR A 13 15.84 12.58 31.42
CA THR A 13 14.78 13.50 31.83
C THR A 13 14.36 14.40 30.66
N LEU A 14 15.32 14.93 29.91
CA LEU A 14 15.04 15.74 28.71
C LEU A 14 14.32 14.95 27.62
N GLN A 15 14.73 13.69 27.38
CA GLN A 15 14.07 12.79 26.44
C GLN A 15 12.62 12.51 26.83
N THR A 16 12.35 12.24 28.12
CA THR A 16 10.99 11.98 28.61
C THR A 16 10.10 13.22 28.47
N GLN A 17 10.59 14.40 28.82
CA GLN A 17 9.81 15.65 28.67
C GLN A 17 9.44 15.92 27.21
N LEU A 18 10.38 15.71 26.28
CA LEU A 18 10.13 15.89 24.85
C LEU A 18 9.13 14.86 24.32
N ALA A 19 9.27 13.58 24.69
CA ALA A 19 8.33 12.54 24.30
C ALA A 19 6.90 12.85 24.78
N GLN A 20 6.74 13.28 26.04
CA GLN A 20 5.45 13.66 26.59
C GLN A 20 4.82 14.85 25.83
N ALA A 21 5.61 15.87 25.50
CA ALA A 21 5.13 17.00 24.71
C ALA A 21 4.68 16.58 23.30
N ILE A 22 5.40 15.67 22.65
CA ILE A 22 5.01 15.10 21.35
C ILE A 22 3.69 14.33 21.49
N ASP A 23 3.53 13.54 22.55
CA ASP A 23 2.33 12.72 22.79
C ASP A 23 1.07 13.54 23.07
N THR A 24 1.20 14.78 23.56
CA THR A 24 0.07 15.70 23.70
C THR A 24 -0.54 16.15 22.38
N HIS A 25 0.16 15.97 21.25
CA HIS A 25 -0.31 16.31 19.92
C HIS A 25 -0.52 15.05 19.08
N PRO A 26 -1.78 14.60 18.87
CA PRO A 26 -2.07 13.41 18.05
C PRO A 26 -1.45 13.43 16.64
N GLN A 27 -1.25 14.61 16.07
CA GLN A 27 -0.62 14.81 14.75
C GLN A 27 0.90 14.53 14.74
N CYS A 28 1.55 14.62 15.90
CA CYS A 28 2.97 14.37 16.05
C CYS A 28 3.28 12.91 16.41
N ARG A 29 2.24 12.08 16.58
CA ARG A 29 2.41 10.65 16.86
C ARG A 29 3.11 9.96 15.70
N PRO A 30 4.02 9.02 15.99
CA PRO A 30 4.64 8.22 14.96
C PRO A 30 3.58 7.41 14.19
N GLY A 31 3.88 7.14 12.93
CA GLY A 31 3.02 6.28 12.12
C GLY A 31 3.01 4.83 12.61
N LEU A 32 1.88 4.15 12.40
CA LEU A 32 1.66 2.79 12.86
C LEU A 32 2.58 1.78 12.16
N LEU A 33 2.89 1.95 10.88
CA LEU A 33 3.80 1.03 10.17
C LEU A 33 5.26 1.23 10.60
N ALA A 34 5.66 2.45 10.96
CA ALA A 34 6.96 2.70 11.58
C ALA A 34 7.07 2.05 12.97
N THR A 35 5.98 2.04 13.74
CA THR A 35 5.97 1.57 15.13
C THR A 35 5.77 0.06 15.25
N HIS A 36 4.80 -0.51 14.51
CA HIS A 36 4.35 -1.90 14.66
C HIS A 36 4.78 -2.82 13.52
N ARG A 37 5.28 -2.27 12.39
CA ARG A 37 5.61 -2.96 11.13
C ARG A 37 4.44 -3.66 10.42
N VAL A 38 3.49 -4.22 11.16
CA VAL A 38 2.30 -4.93 10.68
C VAL A 38 1.08 -4.38 11.41
N VAL A 39 0.04 -4.04 10.67
CA VAL A 39 -1.21 -3.49 11.18
C VAL A 39 -2.37 -4.21 10.50
N SER A 40 -3.40 -4.56 11.27
CA SER A 40 -4.63 -5.18 10.75
C SER A 40 -5.85 -4.36 11.12
N THR A 41 -6.91 -4.47 10.32
CA THR A 41 -8.23 -3.93 10.60
C THR A 41 -9.29 -5.00 10.38
N ALA A 42 -10.36 -4.98 11.18
CA ALA A 42 -11.50 -5.90 11.01
C ALA A 42 -12.41 -5.51 9.82
N CYS A 43 -12.34 -4.24 9.39
CA CYS A 43 -13.09 -3.73 8.25
C CYS A 43 -12.27 -2.59 7.62
N GLY A 44 -11.56 -2.89 6.53
CA GLY A 44 -10.82 -1.91 5.75
C GLY A 44 -11.59 -1.44 4.51
N PRO A 45 -10.96 -0.67 3.62
CA PRO A 45 -11.58 -0.16 2.39
C PRO A 45 -12.08 -1.24 1.41
N SER A 46 -11.64 -2.49 1.50
CA SER A 46 -12.23 -3.64 0.78
C SER A 46 -13.59 -4.07 1.34
N GLY A 47 -14.01 -3.52 2.48
CA GLY A 47 -15.23 -3.91 3.19
C GLY A 47 -15.11 -5.19 4.01
N ASP A 48 -13.88 -5.67 4.28
CA ASP A 48 -13.61 -6.91 5.02
C ASP A 48 -12.33 -6.77 5.87
N VAL A 49 -11.90 -7.85 6.53
CA VAL A 49 -10.64 -7.90 7.27
C VAL A 49 -9.43 -7.70 6.35
N GLU A 50 -8.49 -6.87 6.77
CA GLU A 50 -7.29 -6.54 6.01
C GLU A 50 -6.04 -6.49 6.90
N LEU A 51 -4.88 -6.69 6.27
CA LEU A 51 -3.57 -6.59 6.90
C LEU A 51 -2.59 -5.86 5.99
N LEU A 52 -1.92 -4.85 6.52
CA LEU A 52 -0.89 -4.08 5.85
C LEU A 52 0.42 -4.19 6.64
N ALA A 53 1.53 -4.39 5.93
CA ALA A 53 2.85 -4.46 6.51
C ALA A 53 3.87 -3.67 5.69
N ARG A 54 4.81 -3.03 6.38
CA ARG A 54 6.00 -2.42 5.76
C ARG A 54 7.14 -3.44 5.81
N VAL A 55 7.50 -3.96 4.64
CA VAL A 55 8.44 -5.08 4.47
C VAL A 55 9.88 -4.59 4.44
N HIS A 56 10.17 -3.62 3.59
CA HIS A 56 11.52 -3.11 3.38
C HIS A 56 11.51 -1.62 3.02
N VAL A 57 12.58 -0.93 3.40
CA VAL A 57 12.84 0.46 3.05
C VAL A 57 14.18 0.48 2.34
N GLY A 58 14.16 0.86 1.06
CA GLY A 58 15.36 0.99 0.25
C GLY A 58 16.29 2.08 0.78
N ALA A 59 17.53 2.06 0.29
CA ALA A 59 18.55 3.02 0.68
C ALA A 59 18.07 4.48 0.46
N LEU A 60 18.44 5.36 1.40
CA LEU A 60 18.04 6.78 1.38
C LEU A 60 16.53 7.02 1.37
N GLY A 61 15.73 6.04 1.79
CA GLY A 61 14.26 6.14 1.80
C GLY A 61 13.64 6.14 0.41
N ARG A 62 14.41 5.80 -0.64
CA ARG A 62 13.88 5.65 -2.00
C ARG A 62 13.45 4.20 -2.18
N GLY A 63 12.15 4.02 -2.35
CA GLY A 63 11.55 2.70 -2.53
C GLY A 63 11.13 2.06 -1.22
N HIS A 64 9.87 1.66 -1.17
CA HIS A 64 9.24 1.03 -0.03
C HIS A 64 8.49 -0.20 -0.51
N TRP A 65 8.79 -1.32 0.12
CA TRP A 65 8.05 -2.55 -0.10
C TRP A 65 6.98 -2.70 0.97
N TYR A 66 5.77 -2.90 0.50
CA TYR A 66 4.61 -3.12 1.34
C TYR A 66 4.01 -4.48 1.01
N ALA A 67 3.46 -5.12 2.03
CA ALA A 67 2.70 -6.33 1.90
C ALA A 67 1.27 -6.07 2.34
N HIS A 68 0.31 -6.52 1.56
CA HIS A 68 -1.11 -6.30 1.79
C HIS A 68 -1.88 -7.61 1.64
N VAL A 69 -2.76 -7.90 2.58
CA VAL A 69 -3.79 -8.93 2.45
C VAL A 69 -5.13 -8.23 2.47
N ALA A 70 -5.89 -8.36 1.39
CA ALA A 70 -7.23 -7.81 1.29
C ALA A 70 -8.13 -8.71 0.45
N ARG A 71 -9.43 -8.46 0.54
CA ARG A 71 -10.42 -9.13 -0.27
C ARG A 71 -10.46 -8.54 -1.67
N LEU A 72 -10.50 -9.38 -2.70
CA LEU A 72 -10.78 -8.95 -4.07
C LEU A 72 -12.16 -8.28 -4.11
N PRO A 73 -12.31 -7.15 -4.81
CA PRO A 73 -13.59 -6.50 -4.97
C PRO A 73 -14.55 -7.47 -5.66
N VAL A 74 -15.73 -7.66 -5.06
CA VAL A 74 -16.80 -8.41 -5.69
C VAL A 74 -17.35 -7.53 -6.81
N PRO A 75 -17.40 -8.00 -8.08
CA PRO A 75 -18.08 -7.25 -9.13
C PRO A 75 -19.52 -7.00 -8.68
N ALA A 76 -19.99 -5.75 -8.76
CA ALA A 76 -21.40 -5.48 -8.54
C ALA A 76 -22.23 -6.34 -9.50
N PRO A 77 -23.36 -6.93 -9.08
CA PRO A 77 -24.24 -7.65 -9.99
C PRO A 77 -24.67 -6.69 -11.10
N GLU A 78 -24.28 -6.98 -12.34
CA GLU A 78 -24.61 -6.16 -13.51
C GLU A 78 -26.13 -6.10 -13.69
N THR A 79 -26.74 -4.98 -13.30
CA THR A 79 -28.12 -4.67 -13.66
C THR A 79 -28.13 -4.06 -15.05
N SER A 80 -27.89 -4.83 -16.11
CA SER A 80 -28.22 -4.42 -17.48
C SER A 80 -28.19 -5.60 -18.46
N LYS A 81 -29.33 -5.83 -19.10
CA LYS A 81 -29.50 -6.78 -20.21
C LYS A 81 -28.72 -6.30 -21.42
N THR A 82 -27.58 -6.89 -21.77
CA THR A 82 -27.21 -7.22 -23.16
C THR A 82 -25.92 -8.04 -23.22
N GLU A 83 -25.98 -9.09 -24.04
CA GLU A 83 -24.87 -9.93 -24.53
C GLU A 83 -24.10 -10.78 -23.50
N LYS A 84 -24.34 -12.10 -23.61
CA LYS A 84 -23.49 -13.15 -23.05
C LYS A 84 -22.07 -13.03 -23.63
N LYS A 85 -21.25 -12.20 -23.01
CA LYS A 85 -19.82 -12.46 -22.94
C LYS A 85 -19.65 -13.46 -21.80
N THR A 86 -19.14 -14.65 -22.10
CA THR A 86 -18.66 -15.58 -21.10
C THR A 86 -17.51 -14.92 -20.34
N VAL A 87 -17.84 -14.10 -19.34
CA VAL A 87 -16.89 -13.54 -18.41
C VAL A 87 -16.53 -14.68 -17.48
N ASN A 88 -15.28 -15.14 -17.62
CA ASN A 88 -14.65 -16.06 -16.70
C ASN A 88 -15.06 -15.70 -15.27
N THR A 89 -15.66 -16.67 -14.58
CA THR A 89 -15.93 -16.64 -13.14
C THR A 89 -14.79 -15.93 -12.43
N ALA A 90 -15.10 -14.81 -11.76
CA ALA A 90 -14.18 -14.18 -10.82
C ALA A 90 -13.55 -15.28 -9.95
N PRO A 91 -12.24 -15.21 -9.64
CA PRO A 91 -11.56 -16.30 -8.94
C PRO A 91 -12.38 -16.74 -7.71
N PRO A 92 -12.51 -18.05 -7.42
CA PRO A 92 -13.28 -18.55 -6.27
C PRO A 92 -12.65 -18.20 -4.91
N TYR A 93 -11.66 -17.30 -4.90
CA TYR A 93 -10.78 -16.96 -3.80
C TYR A 93 -11.03 -15.51 -3.39
N PRO A 94 -11.68 -15.23 -2.25
CA PRO A 94 -11.99 -13.88 -1.84
C PRO A 94 -10.73 -13.11 -1.45
N PHE A 95 -9.67 -13.72 -0.93
CA PHE A 95 -8.52 -12.98 -0.41
C PHE A 95 -7.29 -13.06 -1.30
N THR A 96 -6.51 -11.99 -1.34
CA THR A 96 -5.23 -11.93 -2.05
C THR A 96 -4.16 -11.36 -1.14
N ALA A 97 -3.04 -12.08 -1.07
CA ALA A 97 -1.78 -11.59 -0.54
C ALA A 97 -0.97 -10.95 -1.67
N LEU A 98 -0.50 -9.73 -1.46
CA LEU A 98 0.23 -8.94 -2.43
C LEU A 98 1.48 -8.34 -1.77
N ILE A 99 2.61 -8.38 -2.47
CA ILE A 99 3.79 -7.57 -2.16
C ILE A 99 3.95 -6.55 -3.29
N CYS A 100 3.94 -5.26 -2.95
CA CYS A 100 4.07 -4.17 -3.91
C CYS A 100 5.18 -3.20 -3.52
N HIS A 101 5.73 -2.54 -4.52
CA HIS A 101 6.73 -1.49 -4.34
C HIS A 101 6.11 -0.11 -4.61
N SER A 102 6.44 0.88 -3.80
CA SER A 102 6.05 2.28 -3.99
C SER A 102 7.17 3.22 -3.57
N ASN A 103 7.29 4.38 -4.21
CA ASN A 103 8.23 5.43 -3.78
C ASN A 103 7.62 6.40 -2.75
N ILE A 104 6.40 6.14 -2.26
CA ILE A 104 5.72 6.97 -1.26
C ILE A 104 5.65 6.24 0.08
N VAL A 105 5.84 7.00 1.16
CA VAL A 105 5.51 6.55 2.52
C VAL A 105 4.07 6.92 2.83
N TYR A 106 3.18 5.93 2.96
CA TYR A 106 1.77 6.16 3.30
C TYR A 106 1.40 5.77 4.74
N ASP A 107 2.30 6.03 5.69
CA ASP A 107 2.09 5.76 7.12
C ASP A 107 1.09 6.74 7.77
N ALA A 108 0.46 6.34 8.87
CA ALA A 108 -0.49 7.17 9.63
C ALA A 108 -0.58 6.73 11.10
N PRO A 109 -0.93 7.63 12.04
CA PRO A 109 -1.06 7.30 13.46
C PRO A 109 -2.36 6.55 13.80
N GLU A 110 -3.29 6.43 12.85
CA GLU A 110 -4.61 5.80 13.03
C GLU A 110 -4.84 4.71 11.99
N VAL A 111 -5.45 3.60 12.40
CA VAL A 111 -5.65 2.41 11.55
C VAL A 111 -6.48 2.75 10.31
N ASN A 112 -7.63 3.41 10.48
CA ASN A 112 -8.50 3.75 9.35
C ASN A 112 -7.79 4.67 8.34
N LEU A 113 -7.09 5.70 8.83
CA LEU A 113 -6.34 6.63 7.99
C LEU A 113 -5.18 5.95 7.26
N LEU A 114 -4.51 4.98 7.90
CA LEU A 114 -3.45 4.19 7.29
C LEU A 114 -3.97 3.44 6.06
N PHE A 115 -5.05 2.69 6.20
CA PHE A 115 -5.63 1.92 5.09
C PHE A 115 -6.22 2.84 4.01
N GLN A 116 -6.86 3.95 4.37
CA GLN A 116 -7.33 4.95 3.41
C GLN A 116 -6.18 5.56 2.59
N ARG A 117 -5.06 5.93 3.22
CA ARG A 117 -3.88 6.44 2.52
C ARG A 117 -3.29 5.39 1.59
N HIS A 118 -3.17 4.15 2.06
CA HIS A 118 -2.72 3.03 1.24
C HIS A 118 -3.57 2.89 -0.02
N TYR A 119 -4.90 2.84 0.12
CA TYR A 119 -5.82 2.74 -1.02
C TYR A 119 -5.75 3.97 -1.93
N TYR A 120 -5.65 5.18 -1.39
CA TYR A 120 -5.50 6.39 -2.21
C TYR A 120 -4.28 6.28 -3.15
N TRP A 121 -3.14 5.83 -2.64
CA TRP A 121 -1.94 5.69 -3.46
C TRP A 121 -2.00 4.51 -4.42
N MET A 122 -2.51 3.36 -3.99
CA MET A 122 -2.54 2.15 -4.80
C MET A 122 -3.65 2.15 -5.86
N ARG A 123 -4.84 2.64 -5.50
CA ARG A 123 -6.05 2.64 -6.33
C ARG A 123 -6.20 3.91 -7.15
N ASP A 124 -6.16 5.07 -6.48
CA ASP A 124 -6.57 6.35 -7.08
C ASP A 124 -5.41 7.05 -7.79
N ARG A 125 -4.19 6.93 -7.24
CA ARG A 125 -2.98 7.48 -7.84
C ARG A 125 -2.16 6.47 -8.63
N VAL A 126 -2.48 5.18 -8.52
CA VAL A 126 -1.78 4.08 -9.22
C VAL A 126 -0.25 4.20 -9.00
N TYR A 127 0.15 4.56 -7.78
CA TYR A 127 1.52 4.91 -7.44
C TYR A 127 2.26 3.71 -6.86
N TYR A 128 2.57 2.77 -7.75
CA TYR A 128 3.35 1.58 -7.47
C TYR A 128 4.26 1.24 -8.65
N THR A 129 5.29 0.44 -8.39
CA THR A 129 6.22 -0.01 -9.42
C THR A 129 5.86 -1.43 -9.84
N VAL A 130 5.81 -1.66 -11.15
CA VAL A 130 5.65 -3.01 -11.72
C VAL A 130 6.96 -3.79 -11.51
N PRO A 131 6.93 -4.94 -10.82
CA PRO A 131 8.12 -5.77 -10.65
C PRO A 131 8.59 -6.39 -11.96
N LYS A 132 9.86 -6.80 -12.02
CA LYS A 132 10.41 -7.55 -13.17
C LYS A 132 9.59 -8.82 -13.48
N ALA A 133 9.35 -9.11 -14.76
CA ALA A 133 8.36 -10.09 -15.21
C ALA A 133 8.50 -11.49 -14.60
N GLY A 134 9.73 -12.04 -14.50
CA GLY A 134 9.98 -13.36 -13.91
C GLY A 134 9.66 -13.50 -12.42
N HIS A 135 9.31 -12.40 -11.75
CA HIS A 135 8.98 -12.38 -10.34
C HIS A 135 7.52 -12.03 -10.05
N ARG A 136 6.71 -11.75 -11.08
CA ARG A 136 5.31 -11.36 -10.88
C ARG A 136 4.60 -12.41 -10.04
N ASP A 137 4.57 -13.67 -10.44
CA ASP A 137 3.83 -14.72 -9.70
C ASP A 137 4.35 -15.01 -8.28
N GLN A 138 5.54 -14.50 -7.93
CA GLN A 138 6.11 -14.64 -6.58
C GLN A 138 5.59 -13.58 -5.60
N LEU A 139 5.00 -12.50 -6.11
CA LEU A 139 4.59 -11.32 -5.34
C LEU A 139 3.08 -11.23 -5.12
N CYS A 140 2.31 -12.21 -5.61
CA CYS A 140 0.87 -12.26 -5.40
C CYS A 140 0.39 -13.70 -5.26
N ARG A 141 -0.50 -13.96 -4.31
CA ARG A 141 -1.19 -15.25 -4.15
C ARG A 141 -2.62 -15.03 -3.71
N SER A 142 -3.56 -15.66 -4.40
CA SER A 142 -4.96 -15.72 -3.97
C SER A 142 -5.19 -16.88 -3.00
N ALA A 143 -6.16 -16.74 -2.10
CA ALA A 143 -6.51 -17.74 -1.10
C ALA A 143 -8.01 -17.72 -0.76
N THR A 144 -8.53 -18.84 -0.23
CA THR A 144 -9.97 -18.96 0.10
C THR A 144 -10.36 -18.21 1.36
N SER A 145 -9.40 -17.89 2.24
CA SER A 145 -9.65 -17.22 3.51
C SER A 145 -8.53 -16.25 3.87
N PHE A 146 -8.85 -15.30 4.75
CA PHE A 146 -7.89 -14.34 5.26
C PHE A 146 -6.69 -15.02 5.93
N ALA A 147 -6.92 -16.03 6.78
CA ALA A 147 -5.85 -16.77 7.44
C ALA A 147 -4.92 -17.48 6.45
N GLN A 148 -5.46 -18.07 5.38
CA GLN A 148 -4.65 -18.69 4.34
C GLN A 148 -3.86 -17.65 3.53
N ALA A 149 -4.46 -16.49 3.23
CA ALA A 149 -3.75 -15.40 2.56
C ALA A 149 -2.58 -14.88 3.42
N VAL A 150 -2.77 -14.72 4.73
CA VAL A 150 -1.70 -14.33 5.66
C VAL A 150 -0.58 -15.38 5.70
N GLN A 151 -0.92 -16.68 5.74
CA GLN A 151 0.07 -17.75 5.67
C GLN A 151 0.84 -17.77 4.34
N ALA A 152 0.13 -17.54 3.23
CA ALA A 152 0.73 -17.43 1.90
C ALA A 152 1.68 -16.23 1.82
N LEU A 153 1.27 -15.07 2.37
CA LEU A 153 2.11 -13.89 2.46
C LEU A 153 3.38 -14.17 3.28
N ALA A 154 3.24 -14.81 4.44
CA ALA A 154 4.39 -15.18 5.26
C ALA A 154 5.35 -16.11 4.50
N ALA A 155 4.84 -17.06 3.71
CA ALA A 155 5.66 -17.93 2.88
C ALA A 155 6.38 -17.15 1.75
N MET A 156 5.69 -16.24 1.08
CA MET A 156 6.28 -15.34 0.07
C MET A 156 7.42 -14.51 0.67
N LEU A 157 7.20 -13.93 1.86
CA LEU A 157 8.19 -13.09 2.53
C LEU A 157 9.45 -13.84 2.98
N ARG A 158 9.37 -15.14 3.26
CA ARG A 158 10.55 -15.96 3.61
C ARG A 158 11.55 -16.10 2.47
N THR A 159 11.09 -15.98 1.23
CA THR A 159 11.91 -16.08 0.01
C THR A 159 12.07 -14.74 -0.70
N PHE A 160 11.50 -13.67 -0.14
CA PHE A 160 11.46 -12.36 -0.78
C PHE A 160 12.78 -11.62 -0.62
N HIS A 161 13.35 -11.17 -1.74
CA HIS A 161 14.58 -10.38 -1.77
C HIS A 161 14.32 -9.07 -2.53
N PRO A 162 14.20 -7.93 -1.83
CA PRO A 162 13.76 -6.66 -2.43
C PRO A 162 14.55 -6.26 -3.69
N ASP A 163 15.87 -6.47 -3.67
CA ASP A 163 16.77 -6.10 -4.75
C ASP A 163 16.62 -6.95 -6.02
N HIS A 164 16.04 -8.16 -5.91
CA HIS A 164 15.83 -9.05 -7.07
C HIS A 164 14.59 -8.68 -7.89
N HIS A 165 13.68 -7.90 -7.30
CA HIS A 165 12.36 -7.63 -7.87
C HIS A 165 12.26 -6.26 -8.53
N LEU A 166 13.26 -5.38 -8.34
CA LEU A 166 13.39 -4.09 -9.00
C LEU A 166 14.14 -4.23 -10.32
N GLY A 167 13.64 -3.59 -11.38
CA GLY A 167 14.24 -3.57 -12.70
C GLY A 167 13.27 -3.00 -13.73
N GLU A 168 13.70 -2.93 -14.99
CA GLU A 168 12.82 -2.54 -16.09
C GLU A 168 11.68 -3.56 -16.23
N PRO A 169 10.40 -3.12 -16.25
CA PRO A 169 9.30 -4.02 -16.55
C PRO A 169 9.46 -4.55 -17.99
N GLU A 170 9.23 -5.85 -18.20
CA GLU A 170 9.22 -6.38 -19.58
C GLU A 170 8.02 -5.81 -20.34
N GLY A 171 8.24 -5.45 -21.60
CA GLY A 171 7.16 -5.04 -22.51
C GLY A 171 6.61 -3.63 -22.32
N GLY A 172 7.27 -2.78 -21.52
CA GLY A 172 6.79 -1.40 -21.29
C GLY A 172 5.49 -1.34 -20.50
N GLU A 173 5.18 -2.39 -19.71
CA GLU A 173 4.01 -2.38 -18.85
C GLU A 173 4.14 -1.32 -17.75
N PHE A 174 3.20 -0.38 -17.74
CA PHE A 174 3.15 0.69 -16.75
C PHE A 174 2.29 0.35 -15.52
N TRP A 175 1.58 -0.79 -15.53
CA TRP A 175 0.66 -1.19 -14.47
C TRP A 175 0.66 -2.70 -14.21
N ASP A 176 0.24 -3.08 -13.01
CA ASP A 176 0.19 -4.46 -12.55
C ASP A 176 -1.27 -4.89 -12.42
N THR A 177 -1.69 -5.82 -13.27
CA THR A 177 -3.07 -6.34 -13.31
C THR A 177 -3.53 -6.94 -11.98
N ARG A 178 -2.61 -7.38 -11.12
CA ARG A 178 -2.92 -7.95 -9.80
C ARG A 178 -3.26 -6.86 -8.79
N VAL A 179 -2.54 -5.74 -8.88
CA VAL A 179 -2.83 -4.53 -8.11
C VAL A 179 -4.18 -3.98 -8.55
N GLN A 180 -4.42 -3.85 -9.86
CA GLN A 180 -5.72 -3.43 -10.39
C GLN A 180 -6.86 -4.35 -9.94
N ALA A 181 -6.66 -5.66 -10.03
CA ALA A 181 -7.64 -6.64 -9.58
C ALA A 181 -7.94 -6.49 -8.09
N LEU A 182 -6.93 -6.27 -7.24
CA LEU A 182 -7.11 -6.12 -5.80
C LEU A 182 -7.80 -4.83 -5.38
N TYR A 183 -7.53 -3.72 -6.07
CA TYR A 183 -8.07 -2.41 -5.70
C TYR A 183 -9.26 -1.97 -6.55
N GLY A 184 -9.64 -2.75 -7.56
CA GLY A 184 -10.77 -2.44 -8.46
C GLY A 184 -10.51 -1.24 -9.35
N THR A 185 -9.25 -0.95 -9.69
CA THR A 185 -8.89 0.19 -10.53
C THR A 185 -9.18 -0.12 -11.99
N THR A 186 -10.07 0.66 -12.61
CA THR A 186 -10.25 0.68 -14.07
C THR A 186 -9.33 1.75 -14.66
N VAL A 187 -8.30 1.35 -15.41
CA VAL A 187 -7.45 2.30 -16.14
C VAL A 187 -8.03 2.48 -17.54
N THR A 188 -8.50 3.68 -17.85
CA THR A 188 -8.86 4.05 -19.23
C THR A 188 -7.58 4.33 -20.02
N VAL A 189 -7.39 3.66 -21.15
CA VAL A 189 -6.23 3.85 -22.05
C VAL A 189 -6.69 4.55 -23.33
N ILE A 190 -6.03 5.63 -23.72
CA ILE A 190 -6.16 6.26 -25.05
C ILE A 190 -4.80 6.30 -25.71
N ASP A 191 -4.71 5.79 -26.95
CA ASP A 191 -3.49 5.77 -27.77
C ASP A 191 -2.25 5.20 -27.07
N GLY A 192 -2.44 4.13 -26.27
CA GLY A 192 -1.37 3.48 -25.51
C GLY A 192 -0.91 4.24 -24.26
N ALA A 193 -1.51 5.41 -23.98
CA ALA A 193 -1.29 6.19 -22.77
C ALA A 193 -2.52 6.13 -21.84
N PRO A 194 -2.34 5.93 -20.53
CA PRO A 194 -3.45 6.02 -19.58
C PRO A 194 -4.02 7.45 -19.56
N LEU A 195 -5.36 7.58 -19.55
CA LEU A 195 -6.07 8.87 -19.54
C LEU A 195 -5.92 9.65 -18.21
N ALA A 196 -5.18 9.11 -17.25
CA ALA A 196 -4.34 9.84 -16.29
C ALA A 196 -3.60 8.83 -15.40
N PRO A 197 -2.30 9.02 -15.16
CA PRO A 197 -1.75 8.86 -13.80
C PRO A 197 -0.51 9.77 -13.55
N PRO A 198 0.17 9.63 -12.41
CA PRO A 198 0.05 10.41 -11.17
C PRO A 198 0.74 11.79 -11.21
N GLY A 199 0.05 12.85 -10.79
CA GLY A 199 0.72 14.13 -10.51
C GLY A 199 -0.18 15.36 -10.51
N THR A 200 -1.22 15.37 -11.35
CA THR A 200 -2.06 16.56 -11.49
C THR A 200 -2.95 16.73 -10.25
N PRO A 201 -2.94 17.88 -9.56
CA PRO A 201 -4.02 18.27 -8.70
C PRO A 201 -5.27 18.40 -9.57
N LEU A 202 -6.41 17.87 -9.11
CA LEU A 202 -7.69 18.32 -9.64
C LEU A 202 -7.83 19.79 -9.25
N VAL A 203 -7.56 20.69 -10.19
CA VAL A 203 -7.88 22.11 -10.03
C VAL A 203 -9.40 22.18 -10.11
N TRP A 204 -10.04 22.49 -8.97
CA TRP A 204 -11.40 22.99 -8.99
C TRP A 204 -11.30 24.43 -9.49
N GLU A 205 -11.58 24.65 -10.77
CA GLU A 205 -11.96 25.98 -11.20
C GLU A 205 -13.33 26.26 -10.57
N ALA A 206 -13.34 27.15 -9.58
CA ALA A 206 -14.58 27.74 -9.10
C ALA A 206 -15.22 28.48 -10.28
N GLU A 207 -16.50 28.17 -10.51
CA GLU A 207 -17.34 28.83 -11.48
C GLU A 207 -17.16 30.35 -11.43
N GLN A 208 -16.97 30.97 -12.60
CA GLN A 208 -17.38 32.35 -12.86
C GLN A 208 -18.64 32.32 -13.71
#